data_AF-A0A7Y3CDC6-F1
#
_entry.id   AF-A0A7Y3CDC6-F1
#
_cell.length_a   1.000
_cell.length_b   1.000
_cell.length_c   1.000
_cell.angle_alpha   90.00
_cell.angle_beta   90.00
_cell.angle_gamma   90.00
#
_symmetry.space_group_name_H-M   'P 1'
#
loop_
_entity.id
_entity.type
_entity.pdbx_description
1 polymer ?
#
loop_
_entity_poly.entity_id
_entity_poly.type
_entity_poly.pdbx_seq_one_letter_code
_entity_poly.pdbx_strand_id
1 'polypeptide(L)' 'FMHGYTLGILQARNMEILYSNHDVYKNEGSPKEVLEIQTFYENQYLELGKPITYLKFRMSAL' A
#
# COMPACT_ATOMS: atom_id res chain seq x y z
N PHE A 1 -6.08 -9.74 -0.62
CA PHE A 1 -5.96 -10.62 0.56
C PHE A 1 -4.87 -10.15 1.53
N MET A 2 -3.59 -10.16 1.14
CA MET A 2 -2.48 -9.76 2.03
C MET A 2 -2.56 -8.34 2.59
N HIS A 3 -2.99 -7.34 1.79
CA HIS A 3 -3.10 -5.96 2.25
C HIS A 3 -3.99 -5.82 3.50
N GLY A 4 -5.21 -6.37 3.44
CA GLY A 4 -6.14 -6.35 4.59
C GLY A 4 -5.61 -7.13 5.80
N TYR A 5 -4.91 -8.25 5.57
CA TYR A 5 -4.26 -9.00 6.64
C TYR A 5 -3.17 -8.17 7.35
N THR A 6 -2.34 -7.45 6.60
CA THR A 6 -1.34 -6.52 7.15
C THR A 6 -2.00 -5.39 7.94
N LEU A 7 -3.08 -4.79 7.43
CA LEU A 7 -3.85 -3.78 8.18
C LEU A 7 -4.32 -4.31 9.54
N GLY A 8 -4.85 -5.54 9.58
CA GLY A 8 -5.27 -6.19 10.81
C GLY A 8 -4.12 -6.37 11.81
N ILE A 9 -2.92 -6.76 11.35
CA ILE A 9 -1.73 -6.86 12.21
C ILE A 9 -1.35 -5.48 12.78
N LEU A 10 -1.30 -4.45 11.93
CA LEU A 10 -0.94 -3.09 12.37
C LEU A 10 -1.92 -2.58 13.43
N GLN A 11 -3.22 -2.79 13.22
CA GLN A 11 -4.27 -2.46 14.19
C GLN A 11 -4.08 -3.22 15.50
N ALA A 12 -3.85 -4.55 15.44
CA ALA A 12 -3.63 -5.37 16.63
C ALA A 12 -2.38 -4.96 17.43
N ARG A 13 -1.41 -4.30 16.78
CA ARG A 13 -0.19 -3.77 17.40
C ARG A 13 -0.29 -2.29 17.80
N ASN A 14 -1.48 -1.67 17.70
CA ASN A 14 -1.70 -0.24 17.94
C ASN A 14 -0.75 0.67 17.13
N MET A 15 -0.40 0.26 15.92
CA MET A 15 0.44 1.05 15.02
C MET A 15 -0.45 2.00 14.22
N GLU A 16 -0.06 3.27 14.18
CA GLU A 16 -0.82 4.30 13.47
C GLU A 16 -0.68 4.09 11.96
N ILE A 17 -1.81 3.79 11.31
CA ILE A 17 -1.91 3.75 9.85
C ILE A 17 -2.16 5.17 9.36
N LEU A 18 -1.20 5.71 8.61
CA LEU A 18 -1.24 7.07 8.06
C LEU A 18 -1.98 7.13 6.72
N TYR A 19 -1.90 6.06 5.93
CA TYR A 19 -2.55 5.97 4.62
C TYR A 19 -2.65 4.51 4.16
N SER A 20 -3.74 4.15 3.49
CA SER A 20 -3.92 2.84 2.86
C SER A 20 -4.69 3.00 1.54
N ASN A 21 -4.20 2.36 0.48
CA ASN A 21 -4.89 2.25 -0.80
C ASN A 21 -4.70 0.86 -1.39
N HIS A 22 -5.79 0.26 -1.84
CA HIS A 22 -5.86 -1.10 -2.37
C HIS A 22 -5.61 -1.18 -3.89
N ASP A 23 -5.55 -0.04 -4.59
CA ASP A 23 -5.23 0.05 -6.01
C ASP A 23 -4.82 1.50 -6.33
N VAL A 24 -3.52 1.77 -6.33
CA VAL A 24 -2.99 3.15 -6.44
C VAL A 24 -3.25 3.81 -7.79
N TYR A 25 -3.49 3.03 -8.84
CA TYR A 25 -3.75 3.55 -10.19
C TYR A 25 -5.24 3.75 -10.49
N LYS A 26 -6.11 3.12 -9.71
CA LYS A 26 -7.57 3.19 -9.91
C LYS A 26 -8.28 4.05 -8.87
N ASN A 27 -7.86 3.97 -7.60
CA ASN A 27 -8.51 4.70 -6.53
C ASN A 27 -7.88 6.09 -6.37
N GLU A 28 -8.72 7.06 -6.01
CA GLU A 28 -8.27 8.43 -5.77
C GLU A 28 -7.41 8.56 -4.51
N GLY A 29 -6.67 9.67 -4.45
CA GLY A 29 -5.92 10.06 -3.24
C GLY A 29 -4.57 9.37 -3.07
N SER A 30 -4.07 8.66 -4.08
CA SER A 30 -2.68 8.15 -4.09
C SER A 30 -1.69 9.31 -3.94
N PRO A 31 -0.71 9.23 -3.02
CA PRO A 31 0.34 10.23 -2.91
C PRO A 31 1.12 10.32 -4.23
N LYS A 32 1.50 11.53 -4.64
CA LYS A 32 2.18 11.75 -5.92
C LYS A 32 3.46 10.94 -6.03
N GLU A 33 4.23 10.86 -4.94
CA GLU A 33 5.49 10.13 -4.91
C GLU A 33 5.32 8.62 -5.17
N VAL A 34 4.13 8.06 -4.91
CA VAL A 34 3.81 6.65 -5.18
C VAL A 34 3.54 6.41 -6.66
N LEU A 35 3.06 7.42 -7.37
CA LEU A 35 2.76 7.33 -8.80
C LEU A 35 3.95 7.72 -9.69
N GLU A 36 4.88 8.52 -9.16
CA GLU A 36 6.04 9.04 -9.90
C GLU A 36 7.15 7.99 -10.10
N ILE A 37 7.24 6.99 -9.24
CA ILE A 37 8.26 5.94 -9.30
C ILE A 37 7.59 4.60 -9.50
N GLN A 38 7.90 3.95 -10.62
CA GLN A 38 7.43 2.62 -10.93
C GLN A 38 8.60 1.64 -10.98
N THR A 39 8.47 0.51 -10.29
CA THR A 39 9.54 -0.50 -10.26
C THR A 39 9.44 -1.49 -11.42
N PHE A 40 10.54 -2.19 -11.71
CA PHE A 40 10.54 -3.25 -12.74
C PHE A 40 9.51 -4.37 -12.46
N TYR A 41 9.30 -4.73 -11.19
CA TYR A 41 8.33 -5.77 -10.82
C TYR A 41 6.89 -5.26 -10.87
N GLU A 42 6.67 -3.98 -10.55
CA GLU A 42 5.36 -3.37 -10.62
C GLU A 42 4.73 -3.51 -12.02
N ASN A 43 5.52 -3.27 -13.06
CA ASN A 43 5.09 -3.47 -14.45
C ASN A 43 4.63 -4.90 -14.74
N GLN A 44 5.38 -5.90 -14.28
CA GLN A 44 4.99 -7.31 -14.44
C GLN A 44 3.68 -7.64 -13.72
N TYR A 45 3.41 -7.02 -12.57
CA TYR A 45 2.17 -7.22 -11.83
C TYR A 45 0.98 -6.55 -12.54
N LEU A 46 1.18 -5.35 -13.08
CA LEU A 46 0.18 -4.62 -13.85
C LEU A 46 -0.20 -5.36 -15.14
N GLU A 47 0.78 -5.95 -15.85
CA GLU A 47 0.54 -6.79 -17.04
C GLU A 47 -0.36 -8.00 -16.73
N LEU A 48 -0.28 -8.53 -15.50
CA LEU A 48 -1.13 -9.62 -15.01
C LEU A 48 -2.46 -9.13 -14.42
N GLY A 49 -2.77 -7.83 -14.52
CA GLY A 49 -3.96 -7.22 -13.93
C GLY A 49 -3.98 -7.25 -12.39
N LYS A 50 -2.81 -7.40 -11.75
CA LYS A 50 -2.71 -7.37 -10.28
C LYS A 50 -2.63 -5.92 -9.80
N PRO A 51 -3.50 -5.50 -8.88
CA PRO A 51 -3.47 -4.14 -8.37
C PRO A 51 -2.21 -3.90 -7.54
N ILE A 52 -1.70 -2.69 -7.63
CA ILE A 52 -0.59 -2.22 -6.79
C ILE A 52 -1.19 -1.53 -5.58
N THR A 53 -0.86 -2.03 -4.38
CA THR A 53 -1.40 -1.51 -3.12
C THR A 53 -0.33 -0.73 -2.38
N TYR A 54 -0.70 0.34 -1.68
CA TYR A 54 0.22 1.17 -0.92
C TYR A 54 -0.26 1.38 0.52
N LEU A 55 0.67 1.34 1.47
CA LEU A 55 0.41 1.44 2.89
C LEU A 55 1.52 2.28 3.53
N LYS A 56 1.12 3.30 4.29
CA LYS A 56 2.03 4.15 5.07
C LYS A 56 1.58 4.07 6.52
N PHE A 57 2.50 3.78 7.43
CA PHE A 57 2.22 3.67 8.86
C PHE A 57 3.43 4.14 9.68
N ARG A 58 3.21 4.45 10.94
CA ARG A 58 4.26 4.85 11.88
C ARG A 58 4.63 3.66 12.77
N MET A 59 5.92 3.38 12.87
CA MET A 59 6.43 2.44 13.88
C MET A 59 6.28 3.08 15.26
N SER A 60 5.70 2.34 16.20
CA SER A 60 5.78 2.68 17.63
C SER A 60 7.21 2.47 18.11
N ALA A 61 7.68 3.31 19.05
CA ALA A 61 8.98 3.11 19.68
C ALA A 61 9.01 1.75 20.40
N LEU A 62 10.09 0.99 20.21
CA LEU A 62 10.38 -0.25 20.93
C LEU A 62 10.76 0.03 22.38
#